data_AF-A0A0Q1IIQ8-F1
#
_entry.id   AF-A0A0Q1IIQ8-F1
#
_cell.length_a   1.000
_cell.length_b   1.000
_cell.length_c   1.000
_cell.angle_alpha   90.00
_cell.angle_beta   90.00
_cell.angle_gamma   90.00
#
_symmetry.space_group_name_H-M   'P 1'
#
loop_
_entity.id
_entity.type
_entity.pdbx_description
1 polymer ?
#
loop_
_entity_poly.entity_id
_entity_poly.type
_entity_poly.pdbx_seq_one_letter_code
_entity_poly.pdbx_strand_id
1 'polypeptide(L)'
;MLHLYKLLKETKEEERLLAVYFIDLARFKNINDSLGHSVGDEVLKQMADRFRTVLDQKLFLTRAGGDEFVAVAPRVNYQFILAYVRTIQQVLARPLEIEGRELILSANIGISVFPFDGEDLNTLLGHADMALYHAKEEGKFYQFYHRTINQRLIRETILESHLHRAIEIKY
;
A
#
# COMPACT_ATOMS: atom_id res chain seq x y z
N MET A 1 15.30 1.04 -7.49
CA MET A 1 15.09 -0.11 -8.42
C MET A 1 15.87 -1.36 -8.01
N LEU A 2 17.21 -1.38 -7.95
CA LEU A 2 17.98 -2.59 -7.62
C LEU A 2 17.55 -3.28 -6.30
N HIS A 3 17.24 -2.49 -5.28
CA HIS A 3 16.77 -3.00 -3.98
C HIS A 3 15.44 -3.77 -4.07
N LEU A 4 14.49 -3.29 -4.87
CA LEU A 4 13.18 -3.95 -5.06
C LEU A 4 13.31 -5.30 -5.78
N TYR A 5 14.16 -5.37 -6.82
CA TYR A 5 14.43 -6.64 -7.50
C TYR A 5 15.07 -7.67 -6.56
N LYS A 6 16.02 -7.24 -5.72
CA LYS A 6 16.60 -8.09 -4.68
C LYS A 6 15.53 -8.56 -3.69
N LEU A 7 14.66 -7.66 -3.24
CA LEU A 7 13.61 -7.96 -2.27
C LEU A 7 12.60 -8.99 -2.82
N LEU A 8 12.17 -8.83 -4.08
CA LEU A 8 11.29 -9.79 -4.73
C LEU A 8 11.96 -11.16 -4.88
N LYS A 9 13.24 -11.19 -5.27
CA LYS A 9 14.00 -12.43 -5.40
C LYS A 9 14.08 -13.18 -4.06
N GLU A 10 14.46 -12.50 -2.98
CA GLU A 10 14.52 -13.09 -1.63
C GLU A 10 13.15 -13.61 -1.19
N THR A 11 12.07 -12.85 -1.44
CA THR A 11 10.71 -13.27 -1.10
C THR A 11 10.28 -14.51 -1.89
N LYS A 12 10.66 -14.59 -3.18
CA LYS A 12 10.40 -15.75 -4.05
C LYS A 12 11.14 -16.99 -3.56
N GLU A 13 12.41 -16.86 -3.18
CA GLU A 13 13.22 -17.96 -2.62
C GLU A 13 12.67 -18.49 -1.28
N GLU A 14 12.04 -17.63 -0.49
CA GLU A 14 11.40 -17.99 0.79
C GLU A 14 9.95 -18.50 0.65
N GLU A 15 9.41 -18.58 -0.58
CA GLU A 15 8.00 -18.92 -0.86
C GLU A 15 7.01 -18.06 -0.08
N ARG A 16 7.34 -16.78 0.11
CA ARG A 16 6.50 -15.80 0.81
C ARG A 16 5.76 -14.89 -0.16
N LEU A 17 4.77 -14.16 0.36
CA LEU A 17 4.06 -13.15 -0.41
C LEU A 17 4.75 -11.79 -0.31
N LEU A 18 4.60 -11.00 -1.37
CA LEU A 18 4.97 -9.59 -1.40
C LEU A 18 3.79 -8.79 -1.95
N ALA A 19 3.47 -7.67 -1.31
CA ALA A 19 2.41 -6.78 -1.76
C ALA A 19 2.97 -5.45 -2.22
N VAL A 20 2.46 -4.95 -3.34
CA VAL A 20 2.71 -3.61 -3.87
C VAL A 20 1.48 -2.76 -3.64
N TYR A 21 1.67 -1.55 -3.12
CA TYR A 21 0.63 -0.56 -2.90
C TYR A 21 0.97 0.67 -3.73
N PHE A 22 0.10 1.03 -4.66
CA PHE A 22 0.17 2.27 -5.41
C PHE A 22 -0.83 3.25 -4.78
N ILE A 23 -0.34 4.40 -4.30
CA ILE A 23 -1.10 5.35 -3.47
C ILE A 23 -1.13 6.69 -4.19
N ASP A 24 -2.32 7.25 -4.38
CA ASP A 24 -2.54 8.55 -5.01
C ASP A 24 -3.28 9.48 -4.07
N LEU A 25 -2.73 10.67 -3.79
CA LEU A 25 -3.36 11.62 -2.86
C LEU A 25 -4.55 12.31 -3.54
N ALA A 26 -5.75 12.02 -3.02
CA ALA A 26 -6.98 12.52 -3.60
C ALA A 26 -7.00 14.06 -3.62
N ARG A 27 -7.35 14.63 -4.78
CA ARG A 27 -7.50 16.08 -4.98
C ARG A 27 -6.23 16.90 -4.72
N PHE A 28 -5.04 16.31 -4.81
CA PHE A 28 -3.79 17.06 -4.64
C PHE A 28 -3.65 18.22 -5.65
N LYS A 29 -4.11 18.04 -6.88
CA LYS A 29 -4.18 19.13 -7.86
C LYS A 29 -4.98 20.35 -7.34
N ASN A 30 -6.10 20.12 -6.65
CA ASN A 30 -6.90 21.22 -6.09
C ASN A 30 -6.13 21.99 -5.01
N ILE A 31 -5.26 21.30 -4.25
CA ILE A 31 -4.37 21.94 -3.28
C ILE A 31 -3.41 22.86 -4.01
N ASN A 32 -2.73 22.38 -5.06
CA ASN A 32 -1.82 23.21 -5.86
C ASN A 32 -2.54 24.40 -6.49
N ASP A 33 -3.70 24.16 -7.10
CA ASP A 33 -4.43 25.19 -7.84
C ASP A 33 -5.03 26.25 -6.89
N SER A 34 -5.41 25.88 -5.66
CA SER A 34 -6.05 26.79 -4.70
C SER A 34 -5.09 27.45 -3.71
N LEU A 35 -4.04 26.74 -3.31
CA LEU A 35 -3.12 27.14 -2.22
C LEU A 35 -1.68 27.36 -2.72
N GLY A 36 -1.39 27.03 -3.97
CA GLY A 36 -0.07 27.18 -4.58
C GLY A 36 0.81 25.94 -4.44
N HIS A 37 1.78 25.84 -5.35
CA HIS A 37 2.71 24.72 -5.42
C HIS A 37 3.61 24.58 -4.17
N SER A 38 3.92 25.68 -3.47
CA SER A 38 4.69 25.62 -2.23
C SER A 38 3.97 24.83 -1.13
N VAL A 39 2.65 25.00 -1.02
CA VAL A 39 1.80 24.25 -0.08
C VAL A 39 1.72 22.79 -0.49
N GLY A 40 1.58 22.50 -1.79
CA GLY A 40 1.62 21.13 -2.31
C GLY A 40 2.94 20.42 -2.01
N ASP A 41 4.08 21.10 -2.19
CA ASP A 41 5.39 20.53 -1.87
C ASP A 41 5.51 20.20 -0.38
N GLU A 42 4.98 21.07 0.49
CA GLU A 42 4.98 20.84 1.94
C GLU A 42 4.08 19.67 2.33
N VAL A 43 2.90 19.54 1.70
CA VAL A 43 2.03 18.36 1.82
C VAL A 43 2.80 17.08 1.48
N LEU A 44 3.49 17.05 0.33
CA LEU A 44 4.24 15.85 -0.10
C LEU A 44 5.36 15.49 0.87
N LYS A 45 6.08 16.48 1.39
CA LYS A 45 7.16 16.26 2.38
C LYS A 45 6.62 15.67 3.68
N GLN A 46 5.60 16.30 4.27
CA GLN A 46 5.03 15.82 5.52
C GLN A 46 4.38 14.44 5.37
N MET A 47 3.74 14.17 4.23
CA MET A 47 3.19 12.83 3.96
C MET A 47 4.29 11.78 3.79
N ALA A 48 5.38 12.09 3.09
CA ALA A 48 6.53 11.19 2.99
C ALA A 48 7.10 10.86 4.38
N ASP A 49 7.24 11.87 5.25
CA ASP A 49 7.73 11.67 6.62
C ASP A 49 6.77 10.85 7.49
N ARG A 50 5.47 11.09 7.38
CA ARG A 50 4.46 10.31 8.09
C ARG A 50 4.45 8.86 7.64
N PHE A 51 4.48 8.61 6.34
CA PHE A 51 4.56 7.24 5.82
C PHE A 51 5.83 6.55 6.27
N ARG A 52 6.99 7.23 6.20
CA ARG A 52 8.27 6.68 6.69
C ARG A 52 8.26 6.36 8.18
N THR A 53 7.53 7.11 8.99
CA THR A 53 7.48 6.90 10.45
C THR A 53 6.59 5.72 10.83
N VAL A 54 5.50 5.50 10.08
CA VAL A 54 4.45 4.54 10.47
C VAL A 54 4.57 3.21 9.73
N LEU A 55 5.08 3.22 8.50
CA LEU A 55 5.38 2.00 7.77
C LEU A 55 6.66 1.38 8.36
N ASP A 56 6.61 0.09 8.67
CA ASP A 56 7.74 -0.73 9.15
C ASP A 56 9.02 -0.45 8.31
N GLN A 57 10.19 -0.38 8.95
CA GLN A 57 11.48 -0.20 8.28
C GLN A 57 11.76 -1.27 7.22
N LYS A 58 11.06 -2.40 7.27
CA LYS A 58 11.15 -3.48 6.27
C LYS A 58 10.35 -3.19 5.00
N LEU A 59 9.48 -2.18 4.97
CA LEU A 59 8.83 -1.74 3.74
C LEU A 59 9.76 -0.86 2.93
N PHE A 60 9.72 -1.08 1.62
CA PHE A 60 10.26 -0.10 0.68
C PHE A 60 9.19 0.94 0.38
N LEU A 61 9.52 2.23 0.48
CA LEU A 61 8.65 3.36 0.13
C LEU A 61 9.39 4.28 -0.83
N THR A 62 8.73 4.68 -1.92
CA THR A 62 9.24 5.67 -2.88
C THR A 62 8.12 6.58 -3.37
N ARG A 63 8.47 7.80 -3.79
CA ARG A 63 7.57 8.61 -4.63
C ARG A 63 7.76 8.19 -6.08
N ALA A 64 6.67 7.90 -6.80
CA ALA A 64 6.72 7.54 -8.22
C ALA A 64 6.75 8.79 -9.11
N GLY A 65 6.01 9.83 -8.74
CA GLY A 65 5.89 11.09 -9.47
C GLY A 65 4.71 11.88 -8.92
N GLY A 66 4.70 13.21 -9.09
CA GLY A 66 3.61 14.05 -8.59
C GLY A 66 3.25 13.77 -7.12
N ASP A 67 2.01 13.35 -6.91
CA ASP A 67 1.38 12.94 -5.65
C ASP A 67 1.26 11.42 -5.44
N GLU A 68 1.95 10.65 -6.27
CA GLU A 68 1.92 9.20 -6.24
C GLU A 68 3.07 8.61 -5.42
N PHE A 69 2.71 7.68 -4.53
CA PHE A 69 3.64 6.91 -3.71
C PHE A 69 3.49 5.43 -4.01
N VAL A 70 4.61 4.72 -3.97
CA VAL A 70 4.65 3.26 -4.08
C VAL A 70 5.28 2.69 -2.81
N ALA A 71 4.54 1.82 -2.14
CA ALA A 71 5.03 1.03 -1.02
C ALA A 71 5.10 -0.45 -1.42
N VAL A 72 6.13 -1.16 -0.96
CA VAL A 72 6.31 -2.59 -1.19
C VAL A 72 6.59 -3.29 0.13
N ALA A 73 5.71 -4.23 0.47
CA ALA A 73 5.74 -5.00 1.71
C ALA A 73 6.16 -6.45 1.41
N PRO A 74 7.37 -6.86 1.77
CA PRO A 74 7.81 -8.25 1.64
C PRO A 74 7.26 -9.11 2.78
N ARG A 75 7.23 -10.43 2.58
CA ARG A 75 6.92 -11.43 3.62
C ARG A 75 5.58 -11.19 4.32
N VAL A 76 4.58 -10.75 3.58
CA VAL A 76 3.26 -10.46 4.11
C VAL A 76 2.35 -11.69 4.10
N ASN A 77 1.30 -11.64 4.91
CA ASN A 77 0.10 -12.45 4.71
C ASN A 77 -1.08 -11.51 4.47
N TYR A 78 -2.27 -12.06 4.23
CA TYR A 78 -3.46 -11.27 3.97
C TYR A 78 -3.80 -10.27 5.09
N GLN A 79 -3.69 -10.69 6.35
CA GLN A 79 -3.99 -9.84 7.49
C GLN A 79 -3.03 -8.65 7.57
N PHE A 80 -1.74 -8.87 7.29
CA PHE A 80 -0.75 -7.81 7.21
C PHE A 80 -1.03 -6.87 6.05
N ILE A 81 -1.46 -7.37 4.90
CA ILE A 81 -1.82 -6.51 3.76
C ILE A 81 -2.94 -5.54 4.16
N LEU A 82 -4.02 -6.05 4.73
CA LEU A 82 -5.11 -5.21 5.21
C LEU A 82 -4.72 -4.31 6.38
N ALA A 83 -3.82 -4.76 7.26
CA ALA A 83 -3.31 -3.94 8.34
C ALA A 83 -2.57 -2.72 7.78
N TYR A 84 -1.73 -2.89 6.75
CA TYR A 84 -1.05 -1.77 6.08
C TYR A 84 -2.02 -0.79 5.45
N VAL A 85 -3.09 -1.27 4.80
CA VAL A 85 -4.14 -0.38 4.26
C VAL A 85 -4.78 0.46 5.38
N ARG A 86 -5.13 -0.17 6.51
CA ARG A 86 -5.68 0.55 7.67
C ARG A 86 -4.69 1.56 8.24
N THR A 87 -3.42 1.20 8.32
CA THR A 87 -2.35 2.08 8.77
C THR A 87 -2.20 3.30 7.87
N ILE A 88 -2.19 3.12 6.55
CA ILE A 88 -2.15 4.23 5.57
C ILE A 88 -3.37 5.13 5.74
N GLN A 89 -4.57 4.54 5.91
CA GLN A 89 -5.80 5.30 6.17
C GLN A 89 -5.70 6.17 7.43
N GLN A 90 -5.17 5.61 8.52
CA GLN A 90 -4.98 6.35 9.78
C GLN A 90 -3.95 7.47 9.65
N VAL A 91 -2.92 7.29 8.83
CA VAL A 91 -1.92 8.32 8.55
C VAL A 91 -2.54 9.49 7.79
N LEU A 92 -3.34 9.21 6.76
CA LEU A 92 -4.01 10.22 5.95
C LEU A 92 -5.08 11.00 6.72
N ALA A 93 -5.77 10.33 7.67
CA ALA A 93 -6.82 10.95 8.48
C ALA A 93 -6.28 11.96 9.52
N ARG A 94 -4.98 12.00 9.78
CA ARG A 94 -4.38 13.00 10.69
C ARG A 94 -4.26 14.34 9.95
N PRO A 95 -4.76 15.46 10.50
CA PRO A 95 -4.60 16.77 9.87
C PRO A 95 -3.12 17.13 9.68
N LEU A 96 -2.78 17.71 8.53
CA LEU A 96 -1.52 18.40 8.29
C LEU A 96 -1.70 19.88 8.67
N GLU A 97 -0.79 20.43 9.46
CA GLU A 97 -0.79 21.85 9.77
C GLU A 97 0.22 22.55 8.84
N ILE A 98 -0.28 23.35 7.91
CA ILE A 98 0.53 24.06 6.91
C ILE A 98 0.05 25.50 6.84
N GLU A 99 0.96 26.45 7.10
CA GLU A 99 0.66 27.89 7.10
C GLU A 99 -0.54 28.27 8.00
N GLY A 100 -0.67 27.62 9.15
CA GLY A 100 -1.76 27.86 10.11
C GLY A 100 -3.12 27.31 9.67
N ARG A 101 -3.14 26.42 8.67
CA ARG A 101 -4.35 25.73 8.17
C ARG A 101 -4.25 24.25 8.43
N GLU A 102 -5.39 23.64 8.75
CA GLU A 102 -5.50 22.19 8.82
C GLU A 102 -5.97 21.61 7.49
N LEU A 103 -5.18 20.70 6.92
CA LEU A 103 -5.51 19.96 5.71
C LEU A 103 -5.66 18.48 6.04
N ILE A 104 -6.84 17.92 5.79
CA ILE A 104 -7.09 16.48 5.91
C ILE A 104 -7.06 15.89 4.50
N LEU A 105 -6.25 14.85 4.32
CA LEU A 105 -6.09 14.19 3.04
C LEU A 105 -6.85 12.87 3.00
N SER A 106 -7.14 12.43 1.79
CA SER A 106 -7.56 11.07 1.50
C SER A 106 -6.69 10.54 0.36
N ALA A 107 -6.82 9.26 0.04
CA ALA A 107 -6.12 8.65 -1.08
C ALA A 107 -6.98 7.55 -1.70
N ASN A 108 -6.60 7.16 -2.90
CA ASN A 108 -6.99 5.89 -3.49
C ASN A 108 -5.75 4.97 -3.52
N ILE A 109 -5.95 3.67 -3.30
CA ILE A 109 -4.87 2.69 -3.24
C ILE A 109 -5.15 1.51 -4.17
N GLY A 110 -4.23 1.24 -5.08
CA GLY A 110 -4.20 0.01 -5.87
C GLY A 110 -3.25 -1.02 -5.27
N ILE A 111 -3.65 -2.29 -5.20
CA ILE A 111 -2.88 -3.34 -4.56
C ILE A 111 -2.69 -4.54 -5.50
N SER A 112 -1.45 -4.98 -5.67
CA SER A 112 -1.11 -6.25 -6.31
C SER A 112 -0.25 -7.12 -5.40
N VAL A 113 -0.35 -8.45 -5.55
CA VAL A 113 0.28 -9.42 -4.65
C VAL A 113 1.03 -10.49 -5.44
N PHE A 114 2.34 -10.57 -5.23
CA PHE A 114 3.16 -11.70 -5.68
C PHE A 114 2.82 -12.97 -4.89
N PRO A 115 2.76 -14.16 -5.54
CA PRO A 115 2.94 -14.40 -6.99
C PRO A 115 1.65 -14.30 -7.81
N PHE A 116 0.50 -14.06 -7.17
CA PHE A 116 -0.82 -14.18 -7.80
C PHE A 116 -1.11 -13.14 -8.88
N ASP A 117 -0.62 -11.91 -8.69
CA ASP A 117 -0.80 -10.79 -9.61
C ASP A 117 0.45 -10.54 -10.45
N GLY A 118 1.39 -11.48 -10.52
CA GLY A 118 2.61 -11.34 -11.31
C GLY A 118 3.84 -11.91 -10.61
N GLU A 119 4.82 -12.32 -11.40
CA GLU A 119 6.06 -12.92 -10.93
C GLU A 119 7.28 -11.99 -10.99
N ASP A 120 7.13 -10.82 -11.62
CA ASP A 120 8.15 -9.79 -11.69
C ASP A 120 7.61 -8.42 -11.26
N LEU A 121 8.54 -7.53 -10.91
CA LEU A 121 8.23 -6.23 -10.33
C LEU A 121 7.46 -5.33 -11.31
N ASN A 122 7.75 -5.38 -12.61
CA ASN A 122 7.11 -4.49 -13.57
C ASN A 122 5.64 -4.87 -13.76
N THR A 123 5.35 -6.17 -13.85
CA THR A 123 3.97 -6.66 -13.90
C THR A 123 3.20 -6.32 -12.63
N LEU A 124 3.80 -6.52 -11.45
CA LEU A 124 3.17 -6.18 -10.18
C LEU A 124 2.86 -4.68 -10.07
N LEU A 125 3.79 -3.82 -10.47
CA LEU A 125 3.58 -2.36 -10.48
C LEU A 125 2.46 -1.96 -11.44
N GLY A 126 2.44 -2.49 -12.66
CA GLY A 126 1.40 -2.20 -13.64
C GLY A 126 0.01 -2.67 -13.19
N HIS A 127 -0.07 -3.83 -12.54
CA HIS A 127 -1.33 -4.33 -11.99
C HIS A 127 -1.80 -3.54 -10.76
N ALA A 128 -0.88 -3.08 -9.90
CA ALA A 128 -1.24 -2.18 -8.81
C ALA A 128 -1.77 -0.84 -9.34
N ASP A 129 -1.17 -0.29 -10.38
CA ASP A 129 -1.64 0.93 -11.04
C ASP A 129 -3.05 0.76 -11.67
N MET A 130 -3.28 -0.35 -12.38
CA MET A 130 -4.64 -0.68 -12.87
C MET A 130 -5.66 -0.79 -11.73
N ALA A 131 -5.27 -1.40 -10.61
CA ALA A 131 -6.15 -1.49 -9.44
C ALA A 131 -6.44 -0.11 -8.83
N LEU A 132 -5.45 0.79 -8.83
CA LEU A 132 -5.60 2.17 -8.40
C LEU A 132 -6.59 2.92 -9.29
N TYR A 133 -6.49 2.76 -10.61
CA TYR A 133 -7.45 3.33 -11.56
C TYR A 133 -8.89 2.89 -11.21
N HIS A 134 -9.12 1.60 -11.00
CA HIS A 134 -10.44 1.10 -10.59
C HIS A 134 -10.88 1.62 -9.22
N ALA A 135 -9.97 1.80 -8.26
CA ALA A 135 -10.28 2.41 -6.97
C ALA A 135 -10.78 3.86 -7.14
N LYS A 136 -10.16 4.62 -8.06
CA LYS A 136 -10.57 5.99 -8.40
C LYS A 136 -11.96 6.01 -9.05
N GLU A 137 -12.22 5.14 -10.02
CA GLU A 137 -13.51 5.05 -10.70
C GLU A 137 -14.66 4.68 -9.76
N GLU A 138 -14.42 3.72 -8.86
CA GLU A 138 -15.43 3.25 -7.90
C GLU A 138 -15.53 4.12 -6.64
N GLY A 139 -14.70 5.16 -6.51
CA GLY A 139 -14.66 6.03 -5.32
C GLY A 139 -14.22 5.29 -4.05
N LYS A 140 -13.45 4.21 -4.19
CA LYS A 140 -13.00 3.36 -3.08
C LYS A 140 -11.65 3.79 -2.56
N PHE A 141 -11.48 3.68 -1.24
CA PHE A 141 -10.19 3.94 -0.61
C PHE A 141 -9.08 2.99 -1.11
N TYR A 142 -9.41 1.73 -1.37
CA TYR A 142 -8.47 0.77 -1.94
C TYR A 142 -9.15 -0.27 -2.84
N GLN A 143 -8.38 -0.89 -3.71
CA GLN A 143 -8.81 -1.99 -4.56
C GLN A 143 -7.63 -2.95 -4.81
N PHE A 144 -7.90 -4.26 -4.75
CA PHE A 144 -6.97 -5.29 -5.20
C PHE A 144 -7.10 -5.49 -6.71
N TYR A 145 -6.00 -5.80 -7.41
CA TYR A 145 -6.01 -6.11 -8.83
C TYR A 145 -6.93 -7.29 -9.15
N HIS A 146 -6.65 -8.48 -8.61
CA HIS A 146 -7.62 -9.58 -8.67
C HIS A 146 -8.59 -9.55 -7.47
N ARG A 147 -9.90 -9.48 -7.75
CA ARG A 147 -10.96 -9.59 -6.73
C ARG A 147 -10.97 -10.96 -6.02
N THR A 148 -10.50 -12.01 -6.69
CA THR A 148 -10.46 -13.40 -6.19
C THR A 148 -9.37 -13.66 -5.16
N ILE A 149 -8.30 -12.86 -5.15
CA ILE A 149 -7.22 -12.90 -4.14
C ILE A 149 -7.79 -12.67 -2.75
N ASN A 150 -8.72 -11.72 -2.64
CA ASN A 150 -9.45 -11.45 -1.40
C ASN A 150 -10.06 -12.74 -0.83
N GLN A 151 -10.68 -13.58 -1.67
CA GLN A 151 -11.34 -14.82 -1.23
C GLN A 151 -10.40 -16.03 -1.04
N ARG A 152 -9.29 -16.11 -1.79
CA ARG A 152 -8.34 -17.23 -1.71
C ARG A 152 -7.36 -17.05 -0.54
N LEU A 153 -6.82 -15.86 -0.36
CA LEU A 153 -5.89 -15.55 0.72
C LEU A 153 -6.56 -15.51 2.09
N ILE A 154 -7.82 -15.10 2.16
CA ILE A 154 -8.65 -15.30 3.37
C ILE A 154 -8.75 -16.79 3.70
N ARG A 155 -9.02 -17.66 2.70
CA ARG A 155 -9.12 -19.11 2.91
C ARG A 155 -7.81 -19.74 3.40
N GLU A 156 -6.68 -19.39 2.79
CA GLU A 156 -5.35 -19.89 3.22
C GLU A 156 -4.99 -19.39 4.62
N THR A 157 -5.28 -18.12 4.95
CA THR A 157 -5.07 -17.58 6.31
C THR A 157 -5.93 -18.30 7.36
N ILE A 158 -7.20 -18.54 7.06
CA ILE A 158 -8.10 -19.30 7.94
C ILE A 158 -7.56 -20.73 8.14
N LEU A 159 -7.13 -21.38 7.06
CA LEU A 159 -6.58 -22.73 7.12
C LEU A 159 -5.30 -22.79 7.96
N GLU A 160 -4.36 -21.87 7.79
CA GLU A 160 -3.15 -21.76 8.63
C GLU A 160 -3.50 -21.50 10.10
N SER A 161 -4.48 -20.65 10.38
CA SER A 161 -4.93 -20.38 11.77
C SER A 161 -5.53 -21.63 12.44
N HIS A 162 -6.29 -22.42 11.68
CA HIS A 162 -6.89 -23.66 12.17
C HIS A 162 -5.83 -24.74 12.41
N LEU A 163 -4.81 -24.82 11.55
CA LEU A 163 -3.69 -25.73 11.72
C LEU A 163 -2.84 -25.38 12.94
N HIS A 164 -2.50 -24.11 13.14
CA HIS A 164 -1.77 -23.68 14.35
C HIS A 164 -2.56 -23.95 15.64
N ARG A 165 -3.86 -23.63 15.65
CA ARG A 165 -4.73 -23.87 16.82
C ARG A 165 -4.96 -25.36 17.11
N ALA A 166 -4.95 -26.22 16.08
CA ALA A 166 -5.06 -27.67 16.26
C ALA A 166 -3.80 -28.31 16.87
N ILE A 167 -2.63 -27.67 16.70
CA ILE A 167 -1.38 -28.12 17.33
C ILE A 167 -1.30 -27.64 18.79
N GLU A 168 -1.84 -26.46 19.11
CA GLU A 168 -1.91 -25.95 20.50
C GLU A 168 -2.89 -26.73 21.40
N ILE A 169 -3.88 -27.43 20.85
CA ILE A 169 -4.90 -28.16 21.61
C ILE A 169 -4.47 -29.60 21.98
N LYS A 170 -3.24 -30.04 21.61
CA LYS A 170 -2.69 -31.31 22.11
C LYS A 170 -1.87 -31.10 23.37
N TYR A 171 -2.54 -31.04 24.52
CA TYR A 171 -1.99 -31.39 25.84
C TYR A 171 -2.94 -32.35 26.54
#